data_AF-A0A519DQ07-F1
#
_entry.id   AF-A0A519DQ07-F1
#
_cell.length_a   1.000
_cell.length_b   1.000
_cell.length_c   1.000
_cell.angle_alpha   90.00
_cell.angle_beta   90.00
_cell.angle_gamma   90.00
#
_symmetry.space_group_name_H-M   'P 1'
#
loop_
_entity.id
_entity.type
_entity.pdbx_description
1 polymer ?
#
loop_
_entity_poly.entity_id
_entity_poly.type
_entity_poly.pdbx_seq_one_letter_code
_entity_poly.pdbx_strand_id
1 'polypeptide(L)'
;MPLSDTEKIVYDEWKKTITAELSNKEYQADLQKAVTEGPAEYREAVERSERGEESKNMSIEQESAMKDRVNRRMMTESPGLMEHKLKNDGGKLVPDFKAHEREKRKKEFAKW
;
A
#
# COMPACT_ATOMS: atom_id res chain seq x y z
N MET A 1 28.43 -5.82 -9.60
CA MET A 1 28.75 -7.26 -9.51
C MET A 1 27.43 -8.03 -9.68
N PRO A 2 27.37 -9.09 -10.50
CA PRO A 2 26.17 -9.93 -10.53
C PRO A 2 25.97 -10.58 -9.16
N LEU A 3 24.72 -10.59 -8.67
CA LEU A 3 24.32 -11.31 -7.44
C LEU A 3 24.83 -12.75 -7.52
N SER A 4 25.40 -13.28 -6.44
CA SER A 4 25.80 -14.68 -6.41
C SER A 4 24.55 -15.56 -6.55
N ASP A 5 24.67 -16.74 -7.13
CA ASP A 5 23.49 -17.59 -7.40
C ASP A 5 22.75 -17.99 -6.11
N THR A 6 23.46 -18.04 -4.99
CA THR A 6 22.88 -18.19 -3.64
C THR A 6 22.00 -17.01 -3.21
N GLU A 7 22.41 -15.78 -3.48
CA GLU A 7 21.62 -14.58 -3.13
C GLU A 7 20.35 -14.45 -3.98
N LYS A 8 20.37 -14.94 -5.22
CA LYS A 8 19.18 -15.00 -6.08
C LYS A 8 18.17 -16.01 -5.57
N ILE A 9 18.64 -17.22 -5.19
CA ILE A 9 17.76 -18.29 -4.65
C ILE A 9 17.06 -17.81 -3.38
N VAL A 10 17.81 -17.24 -2.42
CA VAL A 10 17.23 -16.73 -1.18
C VAL A 10 16.21 -15.62 -1.44
N TYR A 11 16.47 -14.75 -2.41
CA TYR A 11 15.54 -13.67 -2.75
C TYR A 11 14.25 -14.19 -3.40
N ASP A 12 14.35 -15.19 -4.27
CA ASP A 12 13.17 -15.79 -4.91
C ASP A 12 12.33 -16.61 -3.93
N GLU A 13 12.96 -17.30 -2.98
CA GLU A 13 12.26 -17.97 -1.88
C GLU A 13 11.54 -16.95 -0.98
N TRP A 14 12.22 -15.87 -0.59
CA TRP A 14 11.61 -14.79 0.17
C TRP A 14 10.39 -14.17 -0.54
N LYS A 15 10.48 -13.94 -1.86
CA LYS A 15 9.34 -13.46 -2.67
C LYS A 15 8.15 -14.42 -2.58
N LYS A 16 8.39 -15.72 -2.67
CA LYS A 16 7.33 -16.74 -2.58
C LYS A 16 6.69 -16.74 -1.19
N THR A 17 7.49 -16.74 -0.13
CA THR A 17 7.01 -16.76 1.26
C THR A 17 6.16 -15.54 1.58
N ILE A 18 6.65 -14.34 1.28
CA ILE A 18 5.90 -13.10 1.52
C ILE A 18 4.60 -13.06 0.71
N THR A 19 4.62 -13.51 -0.55
CA THR A 19 3.39 -13.53 -1.36
C THR A 19 2.36 -14.50 -0.80
N ALA A 20 2.81 -15.64 -0.25
CA ALA A 20 1.94 -16.61 0.40
C ALA A 20 1.33 -16.06 1.70
N GLU A 21 2.14 -15.41 2.55
CA GLU A 21 1.68 -14.79 3.80
C GLU A 21 0.69 -13.65 3.54
N LEU A 22 0.98 -12.77 2.57
CA LEU A 22 0.10 -11.66 2.19
C LEU A 22 -1.17 -12.10 1.46
N SER A 23 -1.22 -13.34 0.98
CA SER A 23 -2.43 -13.93 0.41
C SER A 23 -3.39 -14.47 1.48
N ASN A 24 -2.95 -14.55 2.75
CA ASN A 24 -3.82 -14.94 3.85
C ASN A 24 -4.85 -13.83 4.12
N LYS A 25 -6.14 -14.21 4.13
CA LYS A 25 -7.26 -13.28 4.28
C LYS A 25 -7.21 -12.44 5.56
N GLU A 26 -6.78 -13.02 6.67
CA GLU A 26 -6.70 -12.31 7.95
C GLU A 26 -5.65 -11.21 7.91
N TYR A 27 -4.43 -11.55 7.50
CA TYR A 27 -3.36 -10.57 7.29
C TYR A 27 -3.74 -9.50 6.26
N GLN A 28 -4.44 -9.90 5.21
CA GLN A 28 -4.85 -8.99 4.14
C GLN A 28 -5.88 -7.96 4.63
N ALA A 29 -6.79 -8.35 5.52
CA ALA A 29 -7.74 -7.44 6.17
C ALA A 29 -7.04 -6.50 7.16
N ASP A 30 -6.14 -7.01 7.98
CA ASP A 30 -5.37 -6.21 8.93
C ASP A 30 -4.47 -5.20 8.22
N LEU A 31 -3.83 -5.60 7.12
CA LEU A 31 -3.03 -4.69 6.29
C LEU A 31 -3.88 -3.63 5.60
N GLN A 32 -5.03 -4.01 5.05
CA GLN A 32 -5.97 -3.03 4.50
C GLN A 32 -6.34 -2.00 5.56
N LYS A 33 -6.69 -2.45 6.77
CA LYS A 33 -7.03 -1.58 7.88
C LYS A 33 -5.86 -0.69 8.30
N ALA A 34 -4.65 -1.23 8.40
CA ALA A 34 -3.45 -0.45 8.73
C ALA A 34 -3.15 0.62 7.67
N VAL A 35 -3.36 0.33 6.39
CA VAL A 35 -3.14 1.28 5.29
C VAL A 35 -4.22 2.35 5.22
N THR A 36 -5.48 2.01 5.52
CA THR A 36 -6.61 2.95 5.48
C THR A 36 -6.74 3.78 6.76
N GLU A 37 -6.40 3.23 7.92
CA GLU A 37 -6.56 3.91 9.22
C GLU A 37 -5.24 4.45 9.78
N GLY A 38 -4.10 3.84 9.44
CA GLY A 38 -2.80 4.14 10.05
C GLY A 38 -2.33 5.59 9.85
N PRO A 39 -2.29 6.13 8.63
CA PRO A 39 -1.92 7.52 8.41
C PRO A 39 -3.14 8.43 8.60
N ALA A 40 -3.52 8.63 9.86
CA ALA A 40 -4.69 9.41 10.28
C ALA A 40 -4.69 10.84 9.68
N GLU A 41 -3.53 11.50 9.66
CA GLU A 41 -3.37 12.84 9.09
C GLU A 41 -3.63 12.87 7.59
N TYR A 42 -3.11 11.87 6.86
CA TYR A 42 -3.32 11.77 5.42
C TYR A 42 -4.78 11.44 5.10
N ARG A 43 -5.38 10.54 5.88
CA ARG A 43 -6.80 10.22 5.76
C ARG A 43 -7.67 11.46 5.97
N GLU A 44 -7.41 12.25 6.99
CA GLU A 44 -8.17 13.47 7.25
C GLU A 44 -7.99 14.49 6.11
N ALA A 45 -6.79 14.61 5.54
CA ALA A 45 -6.56 15.45 4.37
C ALA A 45 -7.35 14.98 3.14
N VAL A 46 -7.38 13.67 2.88
CA VAL A 46 -8.19 13.07 1.80
C VAL A 46 -9.67 13.25 2.07
N GLU A 47 -10.15 13.02 3.30
CA GLU A 47 -11.53 13.26 3.68
C GLU A 47 -11.93 14.72 3.47
N ARG A 48 -11.07 15.67 3.85
CA ARG A 48 -11.32 17.11 3.65
C ARG A 48 -11.35 17.47 2.16
N SER A 49 -10.46 16.86 1.36
CA SER A 49 -10.43 17.02 -0.09
C SER A 49 -11.69 16.45 -0.77
N GLU A 50 -12.20 15.31 -0.30
CA GLU A 50 -13.38 14.64 -0.87
C GLU A 50 -14.70 15.27 -0.39
N ARG A 51 -14.69 15.89 0.80
CA ARG A 51 -15.87 16.57 1.39
C ARG A 51 -16.12 17.93 0.73
N GLY A 52 -15.06 18.63 0.29
CA GLY A 52 -15.18 19.98 -0.28
C GLY A 52 -15.82 20.99 0.69
N GLU A 53 -16.36 22.10 0.15
CA GLU A 53 -17.12 23.11 0.92
C GLU A 53 -18.57 22.67 1.26
N GLU A 54 -19.07 21.60 0.64
CA GLU A 54 -20.45 21.11 0.79
C GLU A 54 -20.61 20.16 1.99
N SER A 55 -20.37 20.66 3.19
CA SER A 55 -20.50 19.84 4.41
C SER A 55 -21.90 19.79 5.01
N LYS A 56 -22.83 20.68 4.62
CA LYS A 56 -24.02 20.94 5.45
C LYS A 56 -25.25 20.08 5.16
N ASN A 57 -25.37 19.44 3.99
CA ASN A 57 -26.58 18.70 3.60
C ASN A 57 -26.27 17.42 2.79
N MET A 58 -25.26 16.65 3.17
CA MET A 58 -25.04 15.35 2.52
C MET A 58 -26.11 14.34 2.96
N SER A 59 -26.71 13.63 2.00
CA SER A 59 -27.53 12.46 2.30
C SER A 59 -26.67 11.29 2.80
N ILE A 60 -27.28 10.31 3.47
CA ILE A 60 -26.60 9.09 3.95
C ILE A 60 -25.90 8.36 2.79
N GLU A 61 -26.51 8.34 1.59
CA GLU A 61 -25.92 7.71 0.40
C GLU A 61 -24.68 8.47 -0.09
N GLN A 62 -24.70 9.80 -0.04
CA GLN A 62 -23.54 10.62 -0.39
C GLN A 62 -22.40 10.45 0.60
N GLU A 63 -22.72 10.32 1.90
CA GLU A 63 -21.72 10.06 2.93
C GLU A 63 -21.08 8.67 2.76
N SER A 64 -21.88 7.65 2.43
CA SER A 64 -21.37 6.30 2.14
C SER A 64 -20.45 6.31 0.90
N ALA A 65 -20.90 6.95 -0.19
CA ALA A 65 -20.10 7.06 -1.40
C ALA A 65 -18.80 7.85 -1.18
N MET A 66 -18.82 8.87 -0.31
CA MET A 66 -17.62 9.61 0.09
C MET A 66 -16.64 8.71 0.84
N LYS A 67 -17.11 7.94 1.82
CA LYS A 67 -16.26 6.99 2.56
C LYS A 67 -15.62 5.95 1.64
N ASP A 68 -16.36 5.46 0.65
CA ASP A 68 -15.83 4.53 -0.33
C ASP A 68 -14.74 5.16 -1.21
N ARG A 69 -14.91 6.43 -1.62
CA ARG A 69 -13.88 7.18 -2.37
C ARG A 69 -12.62 7.40 -1.52
N VAL A 70 -12.78 7.82 -0.28
CA VAL A 70 -11.67 8.01 0.67
C VAL A 70 -10.92 6.69 0.85
N ASN A 71 -11.62 5.59 1.15
CA ASN A 71 -10.99 4.28 1.32
C ASN A 71 -10.26 3.83 0.05
N ARG A 72 -10.84 4.06 -1.13
CA ARG A 72 -10.18 3.75 -2.40
C ARG A 72 -8.88 4.54 -2.57
N ARG A 73 -8.90 5.85 -2.28
CA ARG A 73 -7.71 6.71 -2.36
C ARG A 73 -6.66 6.34 -1.33
N MET A 74 -7.04 6.01 -0.10
CA MET A 74 -6.11 5.47 0.89
C MET A 74 -5.46 4.18 0.38
N MET A 75 -6.22 3.29 -0.22
CA MET A 75 -5.71 2.04 -0.79
C MET A 75 -4.84 2.23 -2.04
N THR A 76 -4.73 3.42 -2.62
CA THR A 76 -3.87 3.67 -3.80
C THR A 76 -2.77 4.69 -3.56
N GLU A 77 -2.99 5.66 -2.67
CA GLU A 77 -2.14 6.83 -2.46
C GLU A 77 -1.58 6.91 -1.03
N SER A 78 -2.04 6.07 -0.10
CA SER A 78 -1.60 6.14 1.30
C SER A 78 -0.07 6.06 1.41
N PRO A 79 0.56 6.93 2.22
CA PRO A 79 1.99 6.87 2.49
C PRO A 79 2.47 5.47 2.93
N GLY A 80 1.63 4.73 3.67
CA GLY A 80 1.94 3.38 4.12
C GLY A 80 2.16 2.39 2.98
N LEU A 81 1.53 2.59 1.81
CA LEU A 81 1.78 1.78 0.62
C LEU A 81 3.18 1.99 0.08
N MET A 82 3.63 3.26 0.04
CA MET A 82 4.97 3.58 -0.45
C MET A 82 6.05 3.12 0.52
N GLU A 83 5.84 3.32 1.83
CA GLU A 83 6.79 2.92 2.88
C GLU A 83 6.97 1.40 2.92
N HIS A 84 5.87 0.65 2.90
CA HIS A 84 5.90 -0.81 2.92
C HIS A 84 6.04 -1.45 1.52
N LYS A 85 6.18 -0.63 0.47
CA LYS A 85 6.27 -1.07 -0.94
C LYS A 85 5.15 -2.05 -1.30
N LEU A 86 3.94 -1.68 -0.93
CA LEU A 86 2.73 -2.39 -1.28
C LEU A 86 2.05 -1.66 -2.43
N LYS A 87 1.40 -2.41 -3.30
CA LYS A 87 0.52 -1.90 -4.36
C LYS A 87 -0.86 -2.53 -4.20
N ASN A 88 -1.88 -1.78 -4.58
CA ASN A 88 -3.22 -2.32 -4.67
C ASN A 88 -3.44 -2.95 -6.05
N ASP A 89 -3.83 -4.22 -6.05
CA ASP A 89 -4.16 -5.00 -7.24
C ASP A 89 -5.56 -5.58 -7.08
N GLY A 90 -6.54 -4.98 -7.74
CA GLY A 90 -7.94 -5.44 -7.70
C GLY A 90 -8.58 -5.45 -6.30
N GLY A 91 -8.14 -4.57 -5.39
CA GLY A 91 -8.63 -4.52 -4.01
C GLY A 91 -7.77 -5.30 -3.01
N LYS A 92 -6.68 -5.95 -3.46
CA LYS A 92 -5.73 -6.65 -2.58
C LYS A 92 -4.40 -5.91 -2.49
N LEU A 93 -3.80 -5.92 -1.31
CA LEU A 93 -2.44 -5.40 -1.10
C LEU A 93 -1.43 -6.48 -1.46
N VAL A 94 -0.61 -6.21 -2.46
CA VAL A 94 0.41 -7.11 -2.98
C VAL A 94 1.75 -6.39 -2.91
N PRO A 95 2.88 -7.08 -2.64
CA PRO A 95 4.19 -6.46 -2.73
C PRO A 95 4.47 -5.87 -4.11
N ASP A 96 5.02 -4.66 -4.13
CA ASP A 96 5.63 -4.07 -5.31
C ASP A 96 7.10 -4.49 -5.38
N PHE A 97 7.33 -5.64 -5.99
CA PHE A 97 8.68 -6.15 -6.23
C PHE A 97 9.53 -5.23 -7.12
N LYS A 98 8.92 -4.42 -8.00
CA LYS A 98 9.65 -3.46 -8.83
C LYS A 98 10.20 -2.32 -7.96
N ALA A 99 9.40 -1.82 -7.02
CA ALA A 99 9.85 -0.83 -6.04
C ALA A 99 10.98 -1.39 -5.16
N HIS A 100 10.86 -2.64 -4.70
CA HIS A 100 11.93 -3.32 -3.94
C HIS A 100 13.24 -3.42 -4.73
N GLU A 101 13.19 -3.86 -5.99
CA GLU A 101 14.39 -4.00 -6.84
C GLU A 101 15.03 -2.65 -7.18
N ARG A 102 14.22 -1.59 -7.37
CA ARG A 102 14.75 -0.24 -7.59
C ARG A 102 15.52 0.27 -6.38
N GLU A 103 15.02 0.03 -5.16
CA GLU A 103 15.72 0.46 -3.96
C GLU A 103 16.97 -0.37 -3.68
N LYS A 104 16.92 -1.69 -3.91
CA LYS A 104 18.10 -2.56 -3.81
C LYS A 104 19.23 -2.04 -4.71
N ARG A 105 18.91 -1.73 -5.97
CA ARG A 105 19.87 -1.11 -6.91
C ARG A 105 20.40 0.25 -6.43
N LYS A 106 19.54 1.13 -5.89
CA LYS A 106 20.00 2.43 -5.34
C LYS A 106 20.99 2.26 -4.18
N LYS A 107 20.73 1.31 -3.27
CA LYS A 107 21.63 1.00 -2.14
C LYS A 107 22.95 0.40 -2.60
N GLU A 108 22.94 -0.44 -3.64
CA GLU A 108 24.15 -0.98 -4.26
C GLU A 108 25.00 0.12 -4.91
N PHE A 109 24.36 1.09 -5.58
CA PHE A 109 25.06 2.24 -6.17
C PHE A 109 25.60 3.23 -5.13
N ALA A 110 24.91 3.43 -4.00
CA ALA A 110 25.37 4.33 -2.93
C ALA A 110 26.52 3.75 -2.07
N LYS A 111 26.84 2.46 -2.24
CA LYS A 111 27.99 1.80 -1.61
C LYS A 111 29.28 1.90 -2.43
N TRP A 112 29.20 2.40 -3.66
CA TRP A 112 30.32 2.70 -4.54
C TRP A 112 30.73 4.17 -4.40
#